data_AF-A0A950ZPF0-F1
#
_entry.id   AF-A0A950ZPF0-F1
#
_cell.length_a   1.000
_cell.length_b   1.000
_cell.length_c   1.000
_cell.angle_alpha   90.00
_cell.angle_beta   90.00
_cell.angle_gamma   90.00
#
_symmetry.space_group_name_H-M   'P 1'
#
loop_
_entity.id
_entity.type
_entity.pdbx_description
1 polymer ?
#
loop_
_entity_poly.entity_id
_entity_poly.type
_entity_poly.pdbx_seq_one_letter_code
_entity_poly.pdbx_strand_id
1 'polypeptide(L)'
;MTTPIEDVPPACAALWAPYQVTKVPPPDILQQEHVPPAPPVRNMTNGAVSDADAQRWADASNRDSGWYKWAEANGQIGLLRHLVGDALIPADEQSALAADATIELPNCDLYPSDNALFEVGASDEGFFREKGLPTDSSFVVVGDYPGPCTESFHYPDGRVTSVQVSSQPTRVFIAGRLVSAAPLGDIWLGDASGNCADPTGPPAAWCGR
;
A
#
# COMPACT_ATOMS: atom_id res chain seq x y z
N MET A 1 20.40 0.90 8.98
CA MET A 1 20.56 -0.57 8.79
C MET A 1 19.50 -1.27 9.62
N THR A 2 18.86 -2.31 9.08
CA THR A 2 17.86 -3.12 9.80
C THR A 2 18.56 -4.06 10.80
N THR A 3 17.89 -4.41 11.89
CA THR A 3 18.43 -5.25 12.98
C THR A 3 17.61 -6.53 13.10
N PRO A 4 18.21 -7.73 13.20
CA PRO A 4 17.47 -8.95 13.48
C PRO A 4 16.61 -8.83 14.75
N ILE A 5 15.40 -9.42 14.74
CA ILE A 5 14.43 -9.30 15.85
C ILE A 5 14.96 -9.93 17.15
N GLU A 6 15.84 -10.92 17.05
CA GLU A 6 16.53 -11.58 18.15
C GLU A 6 17.61 -10.70 18.82
N ASP A 7 18.09 -9.67 18.11
CA ASP A 7 19.18 -8.80 18.55
C ASP A 7 18.69 -7.47 19.17
N VAL A 8 17.37 -7.20 19.15
CA VAL A 8 16.80 -5.98 19.74
C VAL A 8 16.37 -6.20 21.21
N PRO A 9 16.24 -5.13 22.02
CA PRO A 9 15.70 -5.24 23.37
C PRO A 9 14.31 -5.89 23.39
N PRO A 10 13.96 -6.68 24.42
CA PRO A 10 12.67 -7.39 24.49
C PRO A 10 11.43 -6.50 24.33
N ALA A 11 11.49 -5.27 24.85
CA ALA A 11 10.41 -4.30 24.67
C ALA A 11 10.22 -3.88 23.20
N CYS A 12 11.30 -3.79 22.43
CA CYS A 12 11.25 -3.52 21.00
C CYS A 12 10.66 -4.73 20.26
N ALA A 13 11.15 -5.94 20.56
CA ALA A 13 10.61 -7.16 19.96
C ALA A 13 9.10 -7.32 20.23
N ALA A 14 8.64 -6.99 21.44
CA ALA A 14 7.22 -7.03 21.80
C ALA A 14 6.36 -6.04 21.01
N LEU A 15 6.87 -4.85 20.66
CA LEU A 15 6.16 -3.88 19.82
C LEU A 15 5.97 -4.40 18.39
N TRP A 16 6.95 -5.17 17.89
CA TRP A 16 6.96 -5.68 16.52
C TRP A 16 6.32 -7.07 16.38
N ALA A 17 6.15 -7.80 17.47
CA ALA A 17 5.58 -9.15 17.51
C ALA A 17 4.24 -9.29 16.76
N PRO A 18 3.28 -8.34 16.85
CA PRO A 18 2.02 -8.45 16.11
C PRO A 18 2.22 -8.51 14.60
N TYR A 19 3.30 -7.93 14.07
CA TYR A 19 3.57 -7.80 12.63
C TYR A 19 4.40 -8.95 12.06
N GLN A 20 4.80 -9.92 12.89
CA GLN A 20 5.55 -11.11 12.48
C GLN A 20 6.84 -10.80 11.70
N VAL A 21 7.50 -9.69 12.04
CA VAL A 21 8.77 -9.30 11.41
C VAL A 21 9.92 -10.13 11.98
N THR A 22 10.88 -10.46 11.13
CA THR A 22 12.18 -11.04 11.50
C THR A 22 13.28 -9.99 11.59
N LYS A 23 13.03 -8.79 11.06
CA LYS A 23 13.94 -7.65 11.11
C LYS A 23 13.20 -6.42 11.64
N VAL A 24 13.88 -5.60 12.40
CA VAL A 24 13.39 -4.32 12.90
C VAL A 24 14.02 -3.20 12.07
N PRO A 25 13.23 -2.29 11.49
CA PRO A 25 13.74 -1.13 10.78
C PRO A 25 14.41 -0.14 11.76
N PRO A 26 15.38 0.66 11.30
CA PRO A 26 15.84 1.81 12.07
C PRO A 26 14.70 2.84 12.23
N PRO A 27 14.70 3.69 13.28
CA PRO A 27 13.61 4.65 13.53
C PRO A 27 13.35 5.66 12.40
N ASP A 28 14.36 5.93 11.58
CA ASP A 28 14.34 6.87 10.46
C ASP A 28 14.11 6.18 9.10
N ILE A 29 13.66 4.93 9.08
CA ILE A 29 13.54 4.16 7.84
C ILE A 29 12.70 4.83 6.76
N LEU A 30 11.57 5.46 7.12
CA LEU A 30 10.71 6.14 6.15
C LEU A 30 11.39 7.38 5.54
N GLN A 31 12.33 7.99 6.29
CA GLN A 31 13.18 9.06 5.75
C GLN A 31 14.25 8.49 4.81
N GLN A 32 14.84 7.32 5.15
CA GLN A 32 15.80 6.62 4.29
C GLN A 32 15.16 6.12 2.99
N GLU A 33 13.90 5.68 3.05
CA GLU A 33 13.09 5.29 1.89
C GLU A 33 12.58 6.48 1.06
N HIS A 34 12.88 7.72 1.53
CA HIS A 34 12.46 8.97 0.90
C HIS A 34 10.95 9.05 0.66
N VAL A 35 10.14 8.59 1.63
CA VAL A 35 8.68 8.66 1.54
C VAL A 35 8.24 10.13 1.42
N PRO A 36 7.63 10.54 0.29
CA PRO A 36 7.16 11.90 0.12
C PRO A 36 5.83 12.11 0.86
N PRO A 37 5.52 13.34 1.31
CA PRO A 37 4.14 13.68 1.65
C PRO A 37 3.24 13.46 0.44
N ALA A 38 1.96 13.18 0.67
CA ALA A 38 1.01 13.02 -0.43
C ALA A 38 0.79 14.36 -1.16
N PRO A 39 0.52 14.35 -2.48
CA PRO A 39 0.02 15.55 -3.14
C PRO A 39 -1.27 16.04 -2.47
N PRO A 40 -1.64 17.33 -2.65
CA PRO A 40 -2.87 17.87 -2.11
C PRO A 40 -4.08 17.01 -2.51
N VAL A 41 -4.81 16.51 -1.52
CA VAL A 41 -5.95 15.65 -1.78
C VAL A 41 -7.16 16.45 -2.25
N ARG A 42 -7.84 15.96 -3.29
CA ARG A 42 -9.17 16.42 -3.66
C ARG A 42 -10.20 15.69 -2.79
N ASN A 43 -10.78 16.41 -1.83
CA ASN A 43 -11.79 15.85 -0.96
C ASN A 43 -13.16 15.80 -1.66
N MET A 44 -13.57 14.61 -2.09
CA MET A 44 -14.82 14.35 -2.81
C MET A 44 -15.90 13.76 -1.90
N THR A 45 -15.72 13.82 -0.57
CA THR A 45 -16.63 13.24 0.43
C THR A 45 -17.85 14.12 0.76
N ASN A 46 -18.07 15.23 0.03
CA ASN A 46 -19.21 16.13 0.27
C ASN A 46 -19.39 16.57 1.75
N GLY A 47 -18.29 16.63 2.51
CA GLY A 47 -18.28 17.08 3.90
C GLY A 47 -18.34 15.98 4.97
N ALA A 48 -18.35 14.69 4.61
CA ALA A 48 -18.22 13.64 5.62
C ALA A 48 -16.83 13.58 6.27
N VAL A 49 -15.81 14.05 5.55
CA VAL A 49 -14.43 14.18 6.05
C VAL A 49 -13.97 15.61 5.87
N SER A 50 -13.25 16.17 6.86
CA SER A 50 -12.64 17.48 6.72
C SER A 50 -11.48 17.45 5.73
N ASP A 51 -11.14 18.55 5.07
CA ASP A 51 -10.00 18.59 4.14
C ASP A 51 -8.68 18.23 4.83
N ALA A 52 -8.53 18.62 6.11
CA ALA A 52 -7.35 18.29 6.91
C ALA A 52 -7.25 16.79 7.21
N ASP A 53 -8.37 16.14 7.52
CA ASP A 53 -8.39 14.69 7.73
C ASP A 53 -8.19 13.94 6.43
N ALA A 54 -8.79 14.40 5.33
CA ALA A 54 -8.57 13.82 4.01
C ALA A 54 -7.08 13.86 3.63
N GLN A 55 -6.41 14.99 3.88
CA GLN A 55 -4.98 15.12 3.62
C GLN A 55 -4.17 14.18 4.51
N ARG A 56 -4.51 14.08 5.80
CA ARG A 56 -3.88 13.14 6.72
C ARG A 56 -4.02 11.69 6.26
N TRP A 57 -5.15 11.31 5.67
CA TRP A 57 -5.38 9.96 5.17
C TRP A 57 -4.53 9.68 3.92
N ALA A 58 -4.41 10.66 3.02
CA ALA A 58 -3.50 10.57 1.88
C ALA A 58 -2.03 10.45 2.33
N ASP A 59 -1.60 11.24 3.31
CA ASP A 59 -0.26 11.13 3.89
C ASP A 59 -0.02 9.78 4.57
N ALA A 60 -1.04 9.23 5.23
CA ALA A 60 -0.99 7.89 5.83
C ALA A 60 -0.91 6.79 4.77
N SER A 61 -1.53 6.98 3.60
CA SER A 61 -1.40 6.06 2.46
C SER A 61 0.02 6.06 1.88
N ASN A 62 0.66 7.23 1.69
CA ASN A 62 2.07 7.26 1.29
C ASN A 62 3.01 6.64 2.34
N ARG A 63 2.71 6.85 3.64
CA ARG A 63 3.46 6.21 4.73
C ARG A 63 3.35 4.69 4.66
N ASP A 64 2.13 4.18 4.44
CA ASP A 64 1.86 2.76 4.26
C ASP A 64 2.68 2.18 3.09
N SER A 65 2.69 2.83 1.93
CA SER A 65 3.54 2.45 0.79
C SER A 65 5.04 2.45 1.13
N GLY A 66 5.50 3.36 1.99
CA GLY A 66 6.87 3.34 2.50
C GLY A 66 7.18 2.11 3.36
N TRP A 67 6.23 1.70 4.21
CA TRP A 67 6.34 0.46 4.99
C TRP A 67 6.30 -0.79 4.10
N TYR A 68 5.43 -0.78 3.09
CA TYR A 68 5.31 -1.84 2.09
C TYR A 68 6.65 -2.04 1.38
N LYS A 69 7.22 -0.96 0.82
CA LYS A 69 8.53 -0.96 0.17
C LYS A 69 9.64 -1.51 1.06
N TRP A 70 9.67 -1.07 2.32
CA TRP A 70 10.67 -1.57 3.26
C TRP A 70 10.51 -3.07 3.52
N ALA A 71 9.27 -3.54 3.70
CA ALA A 71 8.96 -4.93 3.99
C ALA A 71 9.42 -5.84 2.84
N GLU A 72 9.11 -5.46 1.61
CA GLU A 72 9.52 -6.13 0.37
C GLU A 72 11.03 -6.20 0.18
N ALA A 73 11.71 -5.07 0.38
CA ALA A 73 13.17 -4.98 0.30
C ALA A 73 13.88 -5.83 1.37
N ASN A 74 13.16 -6.25 2.43
CA ASN A 74 13.72 -6.98 3.57
C ASN A 74 13.13 -8.39 3.77
N GLY A 75 12.29 -8.87 2.85
CA GLY A 75 11.68 -10.20 2.92
C GLY A 75 10.67 -10.35 4.08
N GLN A 76 9.94 -9.29 4.43
CA GLN A 76 9.04 -9.24 5.60
C GLN A 76 7.58 -9.49 5.22
N ILE A 77 7.26 -10.67 4.67
CA ILE A 77 5.90 -11.03 4.23
C ILE A 77 4.85 -10.90 5.36
N GLY A 78 5.25 -11.14 6.61
CA GLY A 78 4.38 -10.94 7.77
C GLY A 78 3.86 -9.51 7.86
N LEU A 79 4.73 -8.52 7.69
CA LEU A 79 4.33 -7.10 7.70
C LEU A 79 3.42 -6.77 6.52
N LEU A 80 3.72 -7.24 5.30
CA LEU A 80 2.88 -6.99 4.12
C LEU A 80 1.43 -7.46 4.34
N ARG A 81 1.25 -8.66 4.91
CA ARG A 81 -0.07 -9.18 5.28
C ARG A 81 -0.80 -8.32 6.29
N HIS A 82 -0.07 -7.65 7.17
CA HIS A 82 -0.65 -6.71 8.13
C HIS A 82 -1.02 -5.37 7.50
N LEU A 83 -0.31 -4.91 6.47
CA LEU A 83 -0.58 -3.62 5.82
C LEU A 83 -1.78 -3.70 4.87
N VAL A 84 -1.92 -4.78 4.09
CA VAL A 84 -2.93 -4.86 3.02
C VAL A 84 -3.72 -6.18 2.97
N GLY A 85 -3.35 -7.18 3.79
CA GLY A 85 -3.95 -8.52 3.73
C GLY A 85 -3.52 -9.36 2.52
N ASP A 86 -3.69 -10.68 2.61
CA ASP A 86 -3.21 -11.63 1.57
C ASP A 86 -3.82 -11.38 0.17
N ALA A 87 -5.05 -10.87 0.11
CA ALA A 87 -5.77 -10.65 -1.15
C ALA A 87 -5.20 -9.50 -1.98
N LEU A 88 -4.45 -8.58 -1.36
CA LEU A 88 -3.91 -7.39 -2.00
C LEU A 88 -2.41 -7.48 -2.28
N ILE A 89 -1.74 -8.55 -1.86
CA ILE A 89 -0.35 -8.83 -2.24
C ILE A 89 -0.37 -9.62 -3.56
N PRO A 90 0.19 -9.09 -4.66
CA PRO A 90 0.30 -9.81 -5.93
C PRO A 90 0.91 -11.22 -5.78
N ALA A 91 0.38 -12.17 -6.55
CA ALA A 91 0.73 -13.59 -6.40
C ALA A 91 2.20 -13.89 -6.76
N ASP A 92 2.77 -13.10 -7.66
CA ASP A 92 4.18 -13.13 -8.03
C ASP A 92 5.08 -12.59 -6.93
N GLU A 93 4.72 -11.49 -6.26
CA GLU A 93 5.41 -11.01 -5.05
C GLU A 93 5.38 -12.07 -3.95
N GLN A 94 4.19 -12.64 -3.65
CA GLN A 94 4.05 -13.73 -2.67
C GLN A 94 4.96 -14.91 -3.01
N SER A 95 5.00 -15.31 -4.28
CA SER A 95 5.83 -16.42 -4.76
C SER A 95 7.34 -16.11 -4.66
N ALA A 96 7.74 -14.87 -4.95
CA ALA A 96 9.12 -14.43 -4.85
C ALA A 96 9.58 -14.38 -3.40
N LEU A 97 8.79 -13.79 -2.50
CA LEU A 97 9.09 -13.70 -1.07
C LEU A 97 9.11 -15.09 -0.41
N ALA A 98 8.25 -16.02 -0.84
CA ALA A 98 8.29 -17.42 -0.40
C ALA A 98 9.54 -18.18 -0.86
N ALA A 99 10.24 -17.66 -1.88
CA ALA A 99 11.53 -18.16 -2.37
C ALA A 99 12.72 -17.35 -1.83
N ASP A 100 12.53 -16.65 -0.71
CA ASP A 100 13.52 -15.79 -0.04
C ASP A 100 14.07 -14.65 -0.93
N ALA A 101 13.32 -14.25 -1.96
CA ALA A 101 13.68 -13.07 -2.74
C ALA A 101 13.43 -11.78 -1.96
N THR A 102 14.09 -10.70 -2.39
CA THR A 102 13.71 -9.32 -2.03
C THR A 102 13.19 -8.60 -3.25
N ILE A 103 12.32 -7.62 -3.03
CA ILE A 103 11.67 -6.89 -4.13
C ILE A 103 12.05 -5.40 -4.03
N GLU A 104 12.48 -4.85 -5.15
CA GLU A 104 12.75 -3.42 -5.31
C GLU A 104 11.55 -2.77 -5.99
N LEU A 105 10.78 -2.01 -5.20
CA LEU A 105 9.64 -1.25 -5.69
C LEU A 105 10.07 0.15 -6.17
N PRO A 106 9.80 0.49 -7.42
CA PRO A 106 10.01 1.85 -7.92
C PRO A 106 8.95 2.82 -7.36
N ASN A 107 9.34 4.09 -7.21
CA ASN A 107 8.43 5.13 -6.71
C ASN A 107 7.18 5.33 -7.59
N CYS A 108 7.24 4.99 -8.89
CA CYS A 108 6.09 5.09 -9.80
C CYS A 108 4.95 4.13 -9.46
N ASP A 109 5.20 3.13 -8.61
CA ASP A 109 4.21 2.17 -8.14
C ASP A 109 3.65 2.53 -6.75
N LEU A 110 4.41 3.31 -5.99
CA LEU A 110 4.11 3.60 -4.59
C LEU A 110 3.42 4.93 -4.39
N TYR A 111 3.87 5.96 -5.11
CA TYR A 111 3.47 7.34 -4.81
C TYR A 111 2.68 7.94 -5.96
N PRO A 112 1.39 8.22 -5.76
CA PRO A 112 0.57 8.85 -6.78
C PRO A 112 0.96 10.32 -6.97
N SER A 113 0.73 10.81 -8.19
CA SER A 113 0.96 12.20 -8.62
C SER A 113 -0.25 13.12 -8.36
N ASP A 114 -1.45 12.56 -8.25
CA ASP A 114 -2.68 13.21 -7.80
C ASP A 114 -3.40 12.26 -6.84
N ASN A 115 -4.16 12.81 -5.89
CA ASN A 115 -4.95 12.05 -4.93
C ASN A 115 -6.35 12.63 -4.79
N ALA A 116 -7.34 11.76 -4.66
CA ALA A 116 -8.69 12.13 -4.30
C ALA A 116 -9.25 11.13 -3.28
N LEU A 117 -10.07 11.62 -2.36
CA LEU A 117 -10.77 10.80 -1.37
C LEU A 117 -12.26 10.83 -1.66
N PHE A 118 -12.87 9.65 -1.79
CA PHE A 118 -14.30 9.50 -2.00
C PHE A 118 -14.93 8.68 -0.87
N GLU A 119 -16.21 8.90 -0.64
CA GLU A 119 -17.04 7.92 0.05
C GLU A 119 -17.31 6.72 -0.86
N VAL A 120 -17.41 5.54 -0.26
CA VAL A 120 -17.91 4.34 -0.92
C VAL A 120 -19.43 4.29 -0.69
N GLY A 121 -20.19 4.55 -1.74
CA GLY A 121 -21.64 4.45 -1.68
C GLY A 121 -22.13 3.01 -1.84
N ALA A 122 -23.39 2.76 -1.49
CA ALA A 122 -24.02 1.43 -1.65
C ALA A 122 -24.01 0.92 -3.11
N SER A 123 -24.01 1.83 -4.10
CA SER A 123 -23.85 1.47 -5.51
C SER A 123 -22.45 0.99 -5.86
N ASP A 124 -21.46 1.43 -5.10
CA ASP A 124 -20.04 1.22 -5.38
C ASP A 124 -19.51 -0.04 -4.68
N GLU A 125 -20.08 -0.39 -3.52
CA GLU A 125 -19.86 -1.69 -2.84
C GLU A 125 -20.15 -2.89 -3.76
N GLY A 126 -21.08 -2.74 -4.70
CA GLY A 126 -21.42 -3.77 -5.68
C GLY A 126 -20.23 -4.22 -6.51
N PHE A 127 -19.34 -3.28 -6.86
CA PHE A 127 -18.13 -3.57 -7.64
C PHE A 127 -17.18 -4.50 -6.87
N PHE A 128 -16.87 -4.16 -5.61
CA PHE A 128 -15.98 -4.97 -4.78
C PHE A 128 -16.57 -6.36 -4.51
N ARG A 129 -17.89 -6.44 -4.27
CA ARG A 129 -18.59 -7.71 -4.08
C ARG A 129 -18.52 -8.61 -5.31
N GLU A 130 -18.71 -8.06 -6.51
CA GLU A 130 -18.60 -8.81 -7.77
C GLU A 130 -17.20 -9.38 -7.97
N LYS A 131 -16.17 -8.65 -7.52
CA LYS A 131 -14.77 -9.07 -7.55
C LYS A 131 -14.38 -10.03 -6.43
N GLY A 132 -15.30 -10.33 -5.52
CA GLY A 132 -15.02 -11.15 -4.33
C GLY A 132 -14.06 -10.46 -3.35
N LEU A 133 -13.96 -9.13 -3.40
CA LEU A 133 -13.09 -8.34 -2.52
C LEU A 133 -13.85 -7.99 -1.23
N PRO A 134 -13.32 -8.37 -0.05
CA PRO A 134 -14.00 -8.24 1.23
C PRO A 134 -13.80 -6.83 1.80
N THR A 135 -14.46 -5.81 1.23
CA THR A 135 -14.41 -4.47 1.81
C THR A 135 -15.66 -4.15 2.63
N ASP A 136 -15.44 -3.60 3.83
CA ASP A 136 -16.44 -2.91 4.64
C ASP A 136 -16.12 -1.41 4.78
N SER A 137 -15.13 -0.94 4.03
CA SER A 137 -14.63 0.42 4.11
C SER A 137 -15.60 1.43 3.53
N SER A 138 -15.83 2.52 4.26
CA SER A 138 -16.71 3.61 3.85
C SER A 138 -16.04 4.63 2.92
N PHE A 139 -14.74 4.46 2.66
CA PHE A 139 -13.93 5.44 1.92
C PHE A 139 -12.92 4.76 1.01
N VAL A 140 -12.54 5.47 -0.04
CA VAL A 140 -11.57 5.03 -1.03
C VAL A 140 -10.63 6.18 -1.40
N VAL A 141 -9.33 5.90 -1.34
CA VAL A 141 -8.30 6.79 -1.90
C VAL A 141 -8.10 6.42 -3.36
N VAL A 142 -8.13 7.41 -4.24
CA VAL A 142 -7.94 7.26 -5.68
C VAL A 142 -6.72 8.05 -6.09
N GLY A 143 -5.75 7.39 -6.72
CA GLY A 143 -4.47 7.98 -7.09
C GLY A 143 -4.13 7.79 -8.57
N ASP A 144 -3.49 8.81 -9.16
CA ASP A 144 -2.90 8.73 -10.50
C ASP A 144 -1.41 8.41 -10.41
N TYR A 145 -1.02 7.25 -10.92
CA TYR A 145 0.35 6.75 -10.91
C TYR A 145 1.00 6.99 -12.28
N PRO A 146 2.25 7.52 -12.31
CA PRO A 146 2.82 8.07 -13.52
C PRO A 146 3.08 7.03 -14.62
N GLY A 147 3.48 5.80 -14.29
CA GLY A 147 3.82 4.76 -15.25
C GLY A 147 4.81 5.18 -16.37
N PRO A 148 5.23 4.26 -17.26
CA PRO A 148 5.29 2.83 -17.02
C PRO A 148 6.12 2.51 -15.77
N CYS A 149 5.81 1.40 -15.12
CA CYS A 149 6.42 1.01 -13.87
C CYS A 149 6.77 -0.48 -13.82
N THR A 150 7.97 -0.79 -13.37
CA THR A 150 8.54 -2.14 -13.37
C THR A 150 9.24 -2.40 -12.05
N GLU A 151 8.89 -3.50 -11.40
CA GLU A 151 9.53 -4.00 -10.19
C GLU A 151 10.66 -4.95 -10.52
N SER A 152 11.60 -5.11 -9.58
CA SER A 152 12.69 -6.08 -9.71
C SER A 152 12.75 -7.02 -8.51
N PHE A 153 12.77 -8.33 -8.79
CA PHE A 153 12.84 -9.38 -7.79
C PHE A 153 14.25 -9.96 -7.78
N HIS A 154 14.90 -9.97 -6.63
CA HIS A 154 16.29 -10.39 -6.44
C HIS A 154 16.32 -11.68 -5.63
N TYR A 155 16.74 -12.77 -6.27
CA TYR A 155 16.78 -14.09 -5.65
C TYR A 155 18.14 -14.38 -4.98
N PRO A 156 18.18 -15.27 -3.97
CA PRO A 156 19.43 -15.65 -3.29
C PRO A 156 20.49 -16.29 -4.20
N ASP A 157 20.07 -16.89 -5.32
CA ASP A 157 20.97 -17.48 -6.34
C ASP A 157 21.61 -16.44 -7.27
N GLY A 158 21.33 -15.15 -7.07
CA GLY A 158 21.81 -14.02 -7.88
C GLY A 158 20.97 -13.75 -9.13
N ARG A 159 19.90 -14.52 -9.37
CA ARG A 159 18.94 -14.24 -10.45
C ARG A 159 18.16 -12.96 -10.13
N VAL A 160 17.91 -12.16 -11.17
CA VAL A 160 17.00 -11.01 -11.11
C VAL A 160 15.91 -11.22 -12.16
N THR A 161 14.65 -11.05 -11.76
CA THR A 161 13.50 -10.99 -12.68
C THR A 161 12.79 -9.65 -12.50
N SER A 162 12.01 -9.25 -13.50
CA SER A 162 11.24 -8.01 -13.43
C SER A 162 9.79 -8.24 -13.82
N VAL A 163 8.90 -7.51 -13.16
CA VAL A 163 7.46 -7.54 -13.41
C VAL A 163 7.01 -6.16 -13.87
N GLN A 164 6.30 -6.09 -14.99
CA GLN A 164 5.68 -4.85 -15.44
C GLN A 164 4.38 -4.64 -14.68
N VAL A 165 4.37 -3.72 -13.72
CA VAL A 165 3.17 -3.38 -12.93
C VAL A 165 2.20 -2.53 -13.75
N SER A 166 2.74 -1.58 -14.51
CA SER A 166 1.95 -0.74 -15.41
C SER A 166 2.75 -0.40 -16.67
N SER A 167 2.14 -0.51 -17.86
CA SER A 167 2.78 -0.15 -19.13
C SER A 167 2.58 1.32 -19.52
N GLN A 168 1.76 2.05 -18.77
CA GLN A 168 1.35 3.42 -19.02
C GLN A 168 0.87 4.06 -17.70
N PRO A 169 0.71 5.39 -17.61
CA PRO A 169 0.05 6.02 -16.48
C PRO A 169 -1.27 5.34 -16.16
N THR A 170 -1.55 5.13 -14.88
CA THR A 170 -2.71 4.39 -14.42
C THR A 170 -3.39 5.06 -13.25
N ARG A 171 -4.70 4.91 -13.15
CA ARG A 171 -5.48 5.37 -12.00
C ARG A 171 -5.90 4.16 -11.19
N VAL A 172 -5.51 4.13 -9.92
CA VAL A 172 -5.78 3.04 -8.97
C VAL A 172 -6.65 3.59 -7.86
N PHE A 173 -7.47 2.74 -7.27
CA PHE A 173 -8.26 3.05 -6.10
C PHE A 173 -8.06 1.99 -5.02
N ILE A 174 -8.00 2.44 -3.77
CA ILE A 174 -7.72 1.62 -2.58
C ILE A 174 -8.77 1.95 -1.53
N ALA A 175 -9.73 1.05 -1.34
CA ALA A 175 -10.69 1.12 -0.24
C ALA A 175 -9.97 0.78 1.07
N GLY A 176 -10.29 1.53 2.12
CA GLY A 176 -9.60 1.35 3.38
C GLY A 176 -10.04 2.33 4.46
N ARG A 177 -9.24 2.38 5.52
CA ARG A 177 -9.47 3.24 6.68
C ARG A 177 -8.17 3.68 7.33
N LEU A 178 -8.19 4.86 7.96
CA LEU A 178 -7.08 5.31 8.79
C LEU A 178 -6.99 4.46 10.07
N VAL A 179 -5.81 3.92 10.35
CA VAL A 179 -5.51 3.20 11.60
C VAL A 179 -4.22 3.73 12.20
N SER A 180 -4.24 4.04 13.50
CA SER A 180 -3.02 4.30 14.27
C SER A 180 -2.46 2.98 14.79
N ALA A 181 -1.32 2.56 14.29
CA ALA A 181 -0.71 1.27 14.60
C ALA A 181 0.75 1.48 15.04
N ALA A 182 1.05 1.29 16.33
CA ALA A 182 2.43 1.39 16.80
C ALA A 182 3.21 0.10 16.45
N PRO A 183 4.42 0.17 15.87
CA PRO A 183 5.25 1.37 15.68
C PRO A 183 5.12 2.05 14.31
N LEU A 184 4.24 1.57 13.43
CA LEU A 184 4.06 2.06 12.06
C LEU A 184 3.57 3.52 11.96
N GLY A 185 2.89 4.02 12.99
CA GLY A 185 2.24 5.32 13.01
C GLY A 185 0.83 5.25 12.43
N ASP A 186 0.35 6.36 11.87
CA ASP A 186 -0.92 6.39 11.16
C ASP A 186 -0.73 5.83 9.74
N ILE A 187 -1.44 4.75 9.41
CA ILE A 187 -1.44 4.10 8.10
C ILE A 187 -2.85 4.09 7.51
N TRP A 188 -2.93 4.07 6.17
CA TRP A 188 -4.16 3.74 5.47
C TRP A 188 -4.22 2.23 5.28
N LEU A 189 -5.00 1.54 6.12
CA LEU A 189 -5.15 0.10 6.03
C LEU A 189 -6.10 -0.24 4.86
N GLY A 190 -5.54 -0.69 3.75
CA GLY A 190 -6.29 -1.11 2.57
C GLY A 190 -6.94 -2.48 2.76
N ASP A 191 -8.20 -2.64 2.35
CA ASP A 191 -8.94 -3.91 2.40
C ASP A 191 -9.44 -4.39 1.03
N ALA A 192 -9.51 -3.47 0.05
CA ALA A 192 -9.71 -3.78 -1.35
C ALA A 192 -9.01 -2.74 -2.22
N SER A 193 -8.54 -3.15 -3.40
CA SER A 193 -7.99 -2.24 -4.40
C SER A 193 -8.45 -2.62 -5.81
N GLY A 194 -8.26 -1.70 -6.75
CA GLY A 194 -8.58 -1.95 -8.14
C GLY A 194 -8.05 -0.87 -9.06
N ASN A 195 -8.20 -1.13 -10.36
CA ASN A 195 -7.69 -0.27 -11.41
C ASN A 195 -8.85 0.36 -12.20
N CYS A 196 -8.77 1.66 -12.49
CA CYS A 196 -9.77 2.35 -13.30
C CYS A 196 -9.84 1.88 -14.76
N ALA A 197 -8.87 1.10 -15.22
CA ALA A 197 -8.88 0.41 -16.49
C ALA A 197 -9.60 -0.96 -16.46
N ASP A 198 -10.11 -1.40 -15.32
CA ASP A 198 -10.78 -2.71 -15.19
C ASP A 198 -11.97 -2.81 -16.17
N PRO A 199 -12.06 -3.89 -16.98
CA PRO A 199 -13.10 -4.04 -17.99
C PRO A 199 -14.51 -4.24 -17.42
N THR A 200 -14.64 -4.60 -16.13
CA THR A 200 -15.94 -4.75 -15.47
C THR A 200 -16.64 -3.41 -15.22
N GLY A 201 -15.93 -2.29 -15.35
CA GLY A 201 -16.50 -0.95 -15.17
C GLY A 201 -16.48 -0.53 -13.70
N PRO A 202 -15.34 -0.03 -13.20
CA PRO A 202 -15.28 0.52 -11.85
C PRO A 202 -16.16 1.76 -11.71
N PRO A 203 -16.54 2.16 -10.48
CA PRO A 203 -17.43 3.30 -10.26
C PRO A 203 -16.98 4.59 -10.97
N ALA A 204 -17.90 5.14 -11.76
CA ALA A 204 -17.71 6.34 -12.58
C ALA A 204 -17.18 7.54 -11.78
N ALA A 205 -17.68 7.71 -10.55
CA ALA A 205 -17.28 8.79 -9.66
C ALA A 205 -15.76 8.81 -9.38
N TRP A 206 -15.15 7.63 -9.26
CA TRP A 206 -13.72 7.48 -8.96
C TRP A 206 -12.87 7.57 -10.23
N CYS A 207 -13.39 6.97 -11.32
CA CYS A 207 -12.60 6.73 -12.53
C CYS A 207 -12.87 7.70 -13.68
N GLY A 208 -13.82 8.63 -13.53
CA GLY A 208 -14.10 9.68 -14.52
C GLY A 208 -14.65 9.17 -15.85
N ARG A 209 -15.43 8.08 -15.82
CA ARG A 209 -16.06 7.46 -17.00
C ARG A 209 -17.55 7.65 -17.02
#